data_AF-A0A8D1TCP0-F1
#
_entry.id   AF-A0A8D1TCP0-F1
#
_cell.length_a   1.000
_cell.length_b   1.000
_cell.length_c   1.000
_cell.angle_alpha   90.00
_cell.angle_beta   90.00
_cell.angle_gamma   90.00
#
_symmetry.space_group_name_H-M   'P 1'
#
loop_
_entity.id
_entity.type
_entity.pdbx_description
1 polymer ?
#
loop_
_entity_poly.entity_id
_entity_poly.type
_entity_poly.pdbx_seq_one_letter_code
_entity_poly.pdbx_strand_id
1 'polypeptide(L)'
;MEDVKLEFPSLPQCKEDAEEWTYPMRREMQLSILQKHGITHIICIRQNIEANFIKPNFQQLFRYLVLDIADNPVENIIRFFPMTKEFIDGSLQSGGKVLVHGNAGISRSAAFVIAYIMETFGMKYRDAFAYVQERRFCINPNAGFVHQLQEYEAIYLAKLTIQMMSPLQIERSLSVHSGTTGSSKRTHEEEDDFGNMQVATAQNG
;
A
#
# COMPACT_ATOMS: atom_id res chain seq x y z
N MET A 1 10.26 24.01 -4.98
CA MET A 1 10.11 22.70 -4.30
C MET A 1 11.50 22.12 -4.29
N GLU A 2 12.16 22.15 -3.14
CA GLU A 2 13.51 21.58 -3.00
C GLU A 2 13.40 20.06 -3.14
N ASP A 3 14.23 19.47 -4.00
CA ASP A 3 14.36 18.03 -4.15
C ASP A 3 14.84 17.43 -2.82
N VAL A 4 13.90 16.95 -2.02
CA VAL A 4 14.22 16.12 -0.84
C VAL A 4 14.74 14.79 -1.36
N LYS A 5 16.05 14.73 -1.61
CA LYS A 5 16.74 13.52 -2.00
C LYS A 5 16.76 12.59 -0.79
N LEU A 6 15.77 11.68 -0.69
CA LEU A 6 15.73 10.72 0.42
C LEU A 6 16.90 9.74 0.22
N GLU A 7 17.86 9.81 1.14
CA GLU A 7 18.98 8.88 1.20
C GLU A 7 18.52 7.58 1.87
N PHE A 8 18.13 6.62 1.04
CA PHE A 8 18.03 5.23 1.47
C PHE A 8 19.39 4.55 1.25
N PRO A 9 19.87 3.71 2.19
CA PRO A 9 21.03 2.88 1.93
C PRO A 9 20.75 1.99 0.72
N SER A 10 21.67 1.96 -0.25
CA SER A 10 21.58 1.08 -1.40
C SER A 10 21.55 -0.37 -0.92
N LEU A 11 20.47 -1.08 -1.25
CA LEU A 11 20.40 -2.52 -1.02
C LEU A 11 21.39 -3.22 -1.98
N PRO A 12 21.97 -4.37 -1.59
CA PRO A 12 22.82 -5.16 -2.47
C PRO A 12 22.11 -5.40 -3.80
N GLN A 13 22.80 -5.07 -4.90
CA GLN A 13 22.30 -5.33 -6.24
C GLN A 13 22.11 -6.84 -6.41
N CYS A 14 20.95 -7.23 -6.94
CA CYS A 14 20.61 -8.62 -7.18
C CYS A 14 21.43 -9.12 -8.37
N LYS A 15 22.54 -9.83 -8.13
CA LYS A 15 23.09 -10.87 -9.01
C LYS A 15 24.27 -11.60 -8.34
N GLU A 16 24.22 -12.94 -8.44
CA GLU A 16 25.29 -13.93 -8.15
C GLU A 16 25.65 -14.02 -6.66
N ASP A 17 25.31 -15.05 -5.86
CA ASP A 17 25.34 -16.50 -6.09
C ASP A 17 24.20 -17.20 -5.35
N ALA A 18 23.33 -17.89 -6.09
CA ALA A 18 22.20 -18.63 -5.53
C ALA A 18 22.53 -20.09 -5.14
N GLU A 19 23.80 -20.48 -5.12
CA GLU A 19 24.20 -21.85 -4.81
C GLU A 19 25.18 -21.91 -3.62
N GLU A 20 24.79 -22.71 -2.63
CA GLU A 20 25.64 -23.24 -1.55
C GLU A 20 26.12 -22.25 -0.45
N TRP A 21 25.20 -21.82 0.42
CA TRP A 21 25.53 -20.96 1.56
C TRP A 21 25.14 -21.61 2.90
N THR A 22 26.14 -22.03 3.68
CA THR A 22 25.95 -22.57 5.03
C THR A 22 25.45 -21.49 6.00
N TYR A 23 24.38 -21.83 6.72
CA TYR A 23 23.52 -20.94 7.51
C TYR A 23 24.20 -20.08 8.62
N PRO A 24 25.27 -20.52 9.31
CA PRO A 24 25.88 -19.75 10.40
C PRO A 24 26.68 -18.53 9.91
N MET A 25 27.56 -18.70 8.91
CA MET A 25 28.36 -17.60 8.35
C MET A 25 27.48 -16.53 7.71
N ARG A 26 26.38 -16.94 7.06
CA ARG A 26 25.38 -16.00 6.52
C ARG A 26 24.70 -15.19 7.62
N ARG A 27 24.44 -15.78 8.79
CA ARG A 27 23.83 -15.09 9.93
C ARG A 27 24.77 -14.02 10.49
N GLU A 28 26.03 -14.35 10.76
CA GLU A 28 27.00 -13.38 11.28
C GLU A 28 27.30 -12.26 10.28
N MET A 29 27.45 -12.59 8.99
CA MET A 29 27.60 -11.61 7.93
C MET A 29 26.33 -10.74 7.77
N GLN A 30 25.14 -11.34 7.93
CA GLN A 30 23.89 -10.58 7.94
C GLN A 30 23.83 -9.62 9.13
N LEU A 31 24.24 -10.05 10.33
CA LEU A 31 24.27 -9.20 11.52
C LEU A 31 25.21 -8.00 11.33
N SER A 32 26.44 -8.26 10.87
CA SER A 32 27.43 -7.21 10.66
C SER A 32 26.98 -6.20 9.59
N ILE A 33 26.33 -6.66 8.51
CA ILE A 33 25.73 -5.79 7.51
C ILE A 33 24.60 -4.94 8.13
N LEU A 34 23.69 -5.54 8.90
CA LEU A 34 22.59 -4.81 9.54
C LEU A 34 23.12 -3.72 10.49
N GLN A 35 24.10 -4.06 11.33
CA GLN A 35 24.73 -3.12 12.26
C GLN A 35 25.51 -2.03 11.52
N LYS A 36 26.28 -2.38 10.49
CA LYS A 36 27.02 -1.42 9.66
C LYS A 36 26.10 -0.38 9.02
N HIS A 37 24.89 -0.77 8.61
CA HIS A 37 23.91 0.15 8.04
C HIS A 37 23.11 0.92 9.11
N GLY A 38 23.28 0.58 10.39
CA GLY A 38 22.56 1.19 11.51
C GLY A 38 21.09 0.78 11.56
N ILE A 39 20.75 -0.42 11.07
CA ILE A 39 19.39 -0.94 11.16
C ILE A 39 19.03 -1.16 12.64
N THR A 40 17.81 -0.77 13.01
CA THR A 40 17.28 -0.88 14.39
C THR A 40 15.96 -1.64 14.43
N HIS A 41 15.21 -1.56 13.33
CA HIS A 41 13.89 -2.12 13.17
C HIS A 41 13.83 -2.93 11.87
N ILE A 42 13.10 -4.04 11.87
CA ILE A 42 13.01 -4.94 10.72
C ILE A 42 11.55 -5.37 10.53
N ILE A 43 11.03 -5.18 9.32
CA ILE A 43 9.74 -5.73 8.89
C ILE A 43 10.02 -6.99 8.05
N CYS A 44 9.56 -8.13 8.54
CA CYS A 44 9.64 -9.42 7.85
C CYS A 44 8.28 -9.74 7.22
N ILE A 45 8.20 -9.75 5.89
CA ILE A 45 6.98 -10.07 5.17
C ILE A 45 7.12 -11.44 4.50
N ARG A 46 6.38 -12.43 4.99
CA ARG A 46 6.59 -13.83 4.64
C ARG A 46 5.27 -14.60 4.57
N GLN A 47 5.27 -15.77 3.97
CA GLN A 47 4.22 -16.76 4.17
C GLN A 47 4.59 -17.67 5.33
N ASN A 48 3.60 -18.34 5.94
CA ASN A 48 3.85 -19.32 7.00
C ASN A 48 4.84 -20.41 6.60
N ILE A 49 4.79 -20.87 5.34
CA ILE A 49 5.75 -21.86 4.81
C ILE A 49 7.19 -21.33 4.75
N GLU A 50 7.37 -20.01 4.69
CA GLU A 50 8.67 -19.35 4.65
C GLU A 50 9.22 -19.05 6.06
N ALA A 51 8.46 -19.30 7.13
CA ALA A 51 8.81 -18.95 8.50
C ALA A 51 10.09 -19.61 9.02
N ASN A 52 10.51 -20.73 8.42
CA ASN A 52 11.75 -21.41 8.79
C ASN A 52 13.00 -20.62 8.40
N PHE A 53 12.94 -19.82 7.32
CA PHE A 53 14.10 -19.11 6.77
C PHE A 53 13.95 -17.60 6.70
N ILE A 54 12.74 -17.06 6.70
CA ILE A 54 12.48 -15.62 6.85
C ILE A 54 11.99 -15.42 8.27
N LYS A 55 12.88 -15.19 9.24
CA LYS A 55 12.49 -15.05 10.65
C LYS A 55 13.33 -14.04 11.42
N PRO A 56 12.82 -13.53 12.54
CA PRO A 56 13.58 -12.69 13.45
C PRO A 56 14.78 -13.43 14.07
N ASN A 57 15.94 -13.32 13.44
CA ASN A 57 17.16 -14.04 13.86
C ASN A 57 17.88 -13.37 15.04
N PHE A 58 17.68 -12.06 15.27
CA PHE A 58 18.37 -11.29 16.31
C PHE A 58 17.40 -10.43 17.13
N GLN A 59 16.38 -11.06 17.71
CA GLN A 59 15.30 -10.39 18.45
C GLN A 59 15.77 -9.53 19.63
N GLN A 60 16.97 -9.80 20.16
CA GLN A 60 17.57 -9.01 21.25
C GLN A 60 18.27 -7.74 20.76
N LEU A 61 18.52 -7.61 19.45
CA LEU A 61 19.28 -6.50 18.87
C LEU A 61 18.43 -5.59 17.99
N PHE A 62 17.37 -6.13 17.37
CA PHE A 62 16.45 -5.36 16.53
C PHE A 62 15.02 -5.56 16.99
N ARG A 63 14.19 -4.54 16.78
CA ARG A 63 12.73 -4.65 16.92
C ARG A 63 12.15 -5.21 15.62
N TYR A 64 11.21 -6.14 15.72
CA TYR A 64 10.64 -6.81 14.57
C TYR A 64 9.13 -6.57 14.45
N LEU A 65 8.67 -6.38 13.22
CA LEU A 65 7.28 -6.56 12.81
C LEU A 65 7.23 -7.71 11.82
N VAL A 66 6.48 -8.77 12.11
CA VAL A 66 6.33 -9.92 11.22
C VAL A 66 4.92 -9.91 10.64
N LEU A 67 4.85 -9.92 9.31
CA LEU A 67 3.59 -9.93 8.56
C LEU A 67 3.50 -11.24 7.78
N ASP A 68 2.54 -12.08 8.13
CA ASP A 68 2.26 -13.33 7.42
C ASP A 68 1.32 -13.05 6.23
N ILE A 69 1.94 -12.78 5.07
CA ILE A 69 1.31 -12.31 3.84
C ILE A 69 1.78 -13.17 2.66
N ALA A 70 0.80 -13.75 1.95
CA ALA A 70 1.04 -14.44 0.70
C ALA A 70 1.36 -13.48 -0.45
N ASP A 71 2.26 -13.89 -1.34
CA ASP A 71 2.54 -13.13 -2.57
C ASP A 71 1.53 -13.52 -3.64
N ASN A 72 0.26 -13.26 -3.34
CA ASN A 72 -0.88 -13.63 -4.15
C ASN A 72 -1.69 -12.38 -4.45
N PRO A 73 -2.13 -12.15 -5.71
CA PRO A 73 -3.00 -11.03 -6.06
C PRO A 73 -4.27 -10.88 -5.22
N VAL A 74 -4.80 -11.95 -4.64
CA VAL A 74 -6.02 -11.88 -3.80
C VAL A 74 -5.73 -11.57 -2.32
N GLU A 75 -4.46 -11.55 -1.91
CA GLU A 75 -4.08 -11.23 -0.54
C GLU A 75 -4.33 -9.74 -0.27
N ASN A 76 -5.17 -9.43 0.72
CA ASN A 76 -5.50 -8.05 1.07
C ASN A 76 -4.39 -7.50 2.00
N ILE A 77 -3.50 -6.73 1.39
CA ILE A 77 -2.36 -6.08 2.04
C ILE A 77 -2.66 -4.66 2.50
N ILE A 78 -3.66 -4.00 1.91
CA ILE A 78 -4.02 -2.60 2.22
C ILE A 78 -4.35 -2.42 3.71
N ARG A 79 -4.92 -3.45 4.35
CA ARG A 79 -5.22 -3.45 5.79
C ARG A 79 -3.98 -3.30 6.69
N PHE A 80 -2.79 -3.64 6.20
CA PHE A 80 -1.55 -3.60 6.98
C PHE A 80 -0.75 -2.30 6.77
N PHE A 81 -1.11 -1.45 5.81
CA PHE A 81 -0.38 -0.22 5.54
C PHE A 81 -0.34 0.74 6.74
N PRO A 82 -1.44 0.99 7.49
CA PRO A 82 -1.39 1.86 8.66
C PRO A 82 -0.43 1.34 9.75
N MET A 83 -0.49 0.04 10.04
CA MET A 83 0.38 -0.61 11.04
C MET A 83 1.86 -0.53 10.62
N THR A 84 2.17 -0.83 9.36
CA THR A 84 3.53 -0.74 8.84
C THR A 84 4.04 0.71 8.86
N LYS A 85 3.19 1.68 8.51
CA LYS A 85 3.54 3.09 8.59
C LYS A 85 3.87 3.51 10.03
N GLU A 86 3.02 3.17 10.99
CA GLU A 86 3.24 3.48 12.41
C GLU A 86 4.57 2.90 12.91
N PHE A 87 4.88 1.65 12.55
CA PHE A 87 6.14 1.02 12.91
C PHE A 87 7.35 1.73 12.29
N ILE A 88 7.24 2.16 11.02
CA ILE A 88 8.32 2.89 10.35
C ILE A 88 8.49 4.28 10.98
N ASP A 89 7.40 5.03 11.14
CA ASP A 89 7.41 6.38 11.70
C ASP A 89 8.00 6.37 13.12
N GLY A 90 7.60 5.42 13.97
CA GLY A 90 8.15 5.29 15.32
C GLY A 90 9.66 4.99 15.34
N SER A 91 10.14 4.16 14.40
CA SER A 91 11.58 3.95 14.23
C SER A 91 12.30 5.22 13.81
N LEU A 92 11.78 5.96 12.82
CA LEU A 92 12.44 7.15 12.29
C LEU A 92 12.44 8.30 13.32
N GLN A 93 11.35 8.47 14.06
CA GLN A 93 11.24 9.48 15.13
C GLN A 93 12.24 9.25 16.27
N SER A 94 12.63 7.99 16.52
CA SER A 94 13.67 7.64 17.50
C SER A 94 15.09 7.69 16.92
N GLY A 95 15.27 8.20 15.69
CA GLY A 95 16.56 8.25 15.00
C GLY A 95 17.06 6.89 14.48
N GLY A 96 16.21 5.88 14.50
CA GLY A 96 16.50 4.55 14.01
C GLY A 96 16.33 4.41 12.49
N LYS A 97 16.74 3.26 11.95
CA LYS A 97 16.52 2.85 10.55
C LYS A 97 15.77 1.53 10.47
N VAL A 98 14.93 1.42 9.44
CA VAL A 98 14.08 0.25 9.18
C VAL A 98 14.54 -0.50 7.94
N LEU A 99 14.66 -1.82 8.05
CA LEU A 99 14.74 -2.72 6.90
C LEU A 99 13.37 -3.35 6.65
N VAL A 100 12.81 -3.18 5.46
CA VAL A 100 11.61 -3.90 5.02
C VAL A 100 12.04 -4.98 4.04
N HIS A 101 11.79 -6.25 4.36
CA HIS A 101 12.18 -7.35 3.48
C HIS A 101 11.09 -8.42 3.39
N GLY A 102 11.14 -9.17 2.28
CA GLY A 102 10.42 -10.42 2.14
C GLY A 102 11.39 -11.52 1.74
N ASN A 103 10.93 -12.47 0.93
CA ASN A 103 11.80 -13.53 0.40
C ASN A 103 12.83 -12.96 -0.60
N ALA A 104 12.36 -12.49 -1.76
CA ALA A 104 13.23 -11.95 -2.82
C ALA A 104 13.36 -10.41 -2.82
N GLY A 105 12.54 -9.71 -2.03
CA GLY A 105 12.49 -8.25 -2.06
C GLY A 105 11.95 -7.68 -3.38
N ILE A 106 11.09 -8.42 -4.08
CA ILE A 106 10.55 -8.07 -5.41
C ILE A 106 9.13 -7.52 -5.31
N SER A 107 8.21 -8.27 -4.68
CA SER A 107 6.77 -7.95 -4.68
C SER A 107 6.27 -7.43 -3.34
N ARG A 108 6.10 -8.30 -2.33
CA ARG A 108 5.54 -7.95 -1.00
C ARG A 108 6.21 -6.73 -0.35
N SER A 109 7.50 -6.80 -0.04
CA SER A 109 8.21 -5.68 0.60
C SER A 109 8.27 -4.43 -0.27
N ALA A 110 8.34 -4.56 -1.59
CA ALA A 110 8.27 -3.41 -2.48
C ALA A 110 6.91 -2.70 -2.37
N ALA A 111 5.80 -3.44 -2.32
CA ALA A 111 4.47 -2.88 -2.16
C ALA A 111 4.36 -2.05 -0.87
N PHE A 112 4.85 -2.57 0.26
CA PHE A 112 4.83 -1.84 1.54
C PHE A 112 5.72 -0.59 1.53
N VAL A 113 6.89 -0.65 0.90
CA VAL A 113 7.75 0.54 0.74
C VAL A 113 7.06 1.58 -0.14
N ILE A 114 6.45 1.17 -1.26
CA ILE A 114 5.70 2.08 -2.13
C ILE A 114 4.54 2.73 -1.36
N ALA A 115 3.72 1.96 -0.64
CA ALA A 115 2.63 2.48 0.17
C ALA A 115 3.10 3.53 1.19
N TYR A 116 4.22 3.24 1.87
CA TYR A 116 4.81 4.17 2.83
C TYR A 116 5.27 5.48 2.17
N ILE A 117 5.93 5.41 1.00
CA ILE A 117 6.36 6.59 0.24
C ILE A 117 5.15 7.40 -0.23
N MET A 118 4.12 6.74 -0.77
CA MET A 118 2.90 7.38 -1.23
C MET A 118 2.25 8.22 -0.12
N GLU A 119 1.99 7.60 1.03
CA GLU A 119 1.30 8.27 2.14
C GLU A 119 2.17 9.33 2.83
N THR A 120 3.47 9.06 3.01
CA THR A 120 4.35 9.98 3.75
C THR A 120 4.71 11.22 2.95
N PHE A 121 4.81 11.11 1.62
CA PHE A 121 5.21 12.22 0.75
C PHE A 121 4.08 12.73 -0.16
N GLY A 122 2.86 12.23 -0.01
CA GLY A 122 1.74 12.61 -0.86
C GLY A 122 1.92 12.23 -2.34
N MET A 123 2.75 11.22 -2.63
CA MET A 123 3.09 10.83 -4.01
C MET A 123 2.05 9.88 -4.59
N LYS A 124 1.60 10.12 -5.82
CA LYS A 124 0.76 9.18 -6.55
C LYS A 124 1.48 7.85 -6.75
N TYR A 125 0.73 6.76 -6.92
CA TYR A 125 1.29 5.42 -7.12
C TYR A 125 2.39 5.37 -8.17
N ARG A 126 2.15 5.95 -9.35
CA ARG A 126 3.09 5.91 -10.48
C ARG A 126 4.45 6.52 -10.11
N ASP A 127 4.42 7.67 -9.44
CA ASP A 127 5.63 8.42 -9.12
C ASP A 127 6.37 7.77 -7.95
N ALA A 128 5.64 7.26 -6.94
CA ALA A 128 6.22 6.46 -5.86
C ALA A 128 6.84 5.14 -6.36
N PHE A 129 6.17 4.45 -7.29
CA PHE A 129 6.70 3.23 -7.92
C PHE A 129 8.01 3.53 -8.65
N ALA A 130 8.05 4.55 -9.51
CA ALA A 130 9.25 4.94 -10.24
C ALA A 130 10.39 5.32 -9.28
N TYR A 131 10.07 6.07 -8.22
CA TYR A 131 11.03 6.47 -7.19
C TYR A 131 11.71 5.27 -6.50
N VAL A 132 10.92 4.24 -6.14
CA VAL A 132 11.45 3.02 -5.51
C VAL A 132 12.18 2.16 -6.56
N GLN A 133 11.69 2.09 -7.79
CA GLN A 133 12.30 1.30 -8.86
C GLN A 133 13.69 1.83 -9.25
N GLU A 134 13.87 3.14 -9.29
CA GLU A 134 15.18 3.78 -9.53
C GLU A 134 16.23 3.30 -8.51
N ARG A 135 15.82 3.08 -7.25
CA ARG A 135 16.69 2.62 -6.16
C ARG A 135 16.80 1.10 -6.07
N ARG A 136 15.82 0.37 -6.60
CA ARG A 136 15.78 -1.09 -6.65
C ARG A 136 15.07 -1.54 -7.94
N PHE A 137 15.84 -1.68 -9.02
CA PHE A 137 15.31 -1.95 -10.36
C PHE A 137 14.43 -3.20 -10.46
N CYS A 138 14.68 -4.21 -9.61
CA CYS A 138 14.01 -5.50 -9.66
C CYS A 138 12.66 -5.53 -8.95
N ILE A 139 12.16 -4.41 -8.40
CA ILE A 139 10.82 -4.40 -7.82
C ILE A 139 9.77 -4.71 -8.89
N ASN A 140 8.82 -5.56 -8.51
CA ASN A 140 7.69 -5.94 -9.33
C ASN A 140 6.57 -6.48 -8.42
N PRO A 141 5.82 -5.61 -7.71
CA PRO A 141 4.61 -6.01 -6.99
C PRO A 141 3.65 -6.74 -7.92
N ASN A 142 3.01 -7.80 -7.41
CA ASN A 142 1.99 -8.50 -8.20
C ASN A 142 0.80 -7.57 -8.53
N ALA A 143 0.02 -7.93 -9.56
CA ALA A 143 -1.07 -7.08 -10.05
C ALA A 143 -2.11 -6.71 -8.97
N GLY A 144 -2.45 -7.64 -8.08
CA GLY A 144 -3.40 -7.36 -7.00
C GLY A 144 -2.87 -6.36 -5.97
N PHE A 145 -1.56 -6.39 -5.70
CA PHE A 145 -0.91 -5.37 -4.86
C PHE A 145 -0.86 -4.02 -5.54
N VAL A 146 -0.60 -3.98 -6.86
CA VAL A 146 -0.66 -2.74 -7.64
C VAL A 146 -2.04 -2.10 -7.55
N HIS A 147 -3.11 -2.88 -7.72
CA HIS A 147 -4.48 -2.38 -7.57
C HIS A 147 -4.75 -1.82 -6.17
N GLN A 148 -4.36 -2.56 -5.13
CA GLN A 148 -4.51 -2.09 -3.75
C GLN A 148 -3.71 -0.82 -3.44
N LEU A 149 -2.53 -0.63 -4.04
CA LEU A 149 -1.76 0.61 -3.91
C LEU A 149 -2.50 1.80 -4.56
N GLN A 150 -3.09 1.59 -5.74
CA GLN A 150 -3.90 2.60 -6.41
C GLN A 150 -5.16 2.95 -5.61
N GLU A 151 -5.82 1.97 -5.00
CA GLU A 151 -6.94 2.20 -4.09
C GLU A 151 -6.52 2.96 -2.83
N TYR A 152 -5.34 2.66 -2.29
CA TYR A 152 -4.80 3.34 -1.12
C TYR A 152 -4.55 4.83 -1.37
N GLU A 153 -4.25 5.22 -2.62
CA GLU A 153 -4.07 6.62 -3.02
C GLU A 153 -5.24 7.51 -2.60
N ALA A 154 -6.46 7.08 -2.91
CA ALA A 154 -7.66 7.83 -2.53
C ALA A 154 -7.83 7.93 -1.01
N ILE A 155 -7.51 6.86 -0.28
CA ILE A 155 -7.67 6.77 1.18
C ILE A 155 -6.76 7.77 1.88
N TYR A 156 -5.46 7.79 1.57
CA TYR A 156 -4.55 8.68 2.28
C TYR A 156 -4.66 10.14 1.79
N LEU A 157 -4.99 10.39 0.51
CA LEU A 157 -5.24 11.77 0.04
C LEU A 157 -6.42 12.41 0.77
N ALA A 158 -7.47 11.63 1.05
CA ALA A 158 -8.58 12.10 1.90
C ALA A 158 -8.09 12.43 3.33
N LYS A 159 -7.26 11.58 3.94
CA LYS A 159 -6.66 11.85 5.27
C LYS A 159 -5.80 13.12 5.28
N LEU A 160 -4.91 13.28 4.30
CA LEU A 160 -4.07 14.47 4.16
C LEU A 160 -4.91 15.73 3.97
N THR A 161 -5.96 15.66 3.15
CA THR A 161 -6.88 16.77 2.93
C THR A 161 -7.54 17.21 4.24
N ILE A 162 -8.04 16.25 5.04
CA ILE A 162 -8.65 16.54 6.35
C ILE A 162 -7.64 17.17 7.31
N GLN A 163 -6.40 16.68 7.34
CA GLN A 163 -5.33 17.24 8.19
C GLN A 163 -4.92 18.65 7.79
N MET A 164 -4.99 18.98 6.50
CA MET A 164 -4.67 20.32 5.97
C MET A 164 -5.84 21.31 6.07
N MET A 165 -7.06 20.85 6.31
CA MET A 165 -8.22 21.71 6.51
C MET A 165 -8.22 22.35 7.90
N SER A 166 -8.54 23.64 7.96
CA SER A 166 -8.80 24.31 9.24
C SER A 166 -10.08 23.76 9.90
N PRO A 167 -10.20 23.78 11.24
CA PRO A 167 -11.40 23.29 11.94
C PRO A 167 -12.71 23.90 11.42
N LEU A 168 -12.69 25.17 11.02
CA LEU A 168 -13.83 25.90 10.45
C LEU A 168 -14.27 25.40 9.06
N GLN A 169 -13.34 24.86 8.26
CA GLN A 169 -13.66 24.32 6.93
C GLN A 169 -14.32 22.94 7.05
N ILE A 170 -13.93 22.14 8.04
CA ILE A 170 -14.50 20.80 8.30
C ILE A 170 -15.98 20.93 8.68
N GLU A 171 -16.33 21.82 9.62
CA GLU A 171 -17.73 22.06 10.02
C GLU A 171 -18.62 22.56 8.87
N ARG A 172 -18.06 23.37 7.97
CA ARG A 172 -18.80 23.91 6.82
C ARG A 172 -19.04 22.86 5.73
N SER A 173 -18.13 21.91 5.54
CA SER A 173 -18.31 20.81 4.58
C SER A 173 -19.30 19.75 5.09
N LEU A 174 -19.39 19.54 6.40
CA LEU A 174 -20.33 18.59 7.01
C LEU A 174 -21.77 19.14 7.14
N SER A 175 -21.93 20.45 7.24
CA SER A 175 -23.25 21.09 7.43
C SER A 175 -24.10 21.27 6.17
N VAL A 176 -23.58 20.93 4.97
CA VAL A 176 -24.29 21.11 3.69
C VAL A 176 -25.32 20.01 3.39
N HIS A 177 -25.43 18.94 4.19
CA HIS A 177 -26.33 17.80 3.90
C HIS A 177 -27.63 17.73 4.73
N SER A 178 -27.98 18.77 5.50
CA SER A 178 -29.25 18.81 6.24
C SER A 178 -30.15 19.95 5.77
N GLY A 179 -30.87 19.74 4.67
CA GLY A 179 -32.04 20.56 4.35
C GLY A 179 -32.41 20.72 2.89
N THR A 180 -33.16 19.76 2.33
CA THR A 180 -34.26 20.08 1.39
C THR A 180 -35.26 18.92 1.34
N THR A 181 -36.23 18.95 2.26
CA THR A 181 -37.54 18.31 2.07
C THR A 181 -38.44 19.30 1.34
N GLY A 182 -38.71 19.06 0.07
CA GLY A 182 -39.63 19.86 -0.74
C GLY A 182 -40.66 18.95 -1.41
N SER A 183 -41.76 18.71 -0.71
CA SER A 183 -42.93 17.97 -1.18
C SER A 183 -43.75 18.83 -2.16
N SER A 184 -43.96 18.37 -3.39
CA SER A 184 -45.00 18.90 -4.29
C SER A 184 -45.98 17.77 -4.64
N LYS A 185 -47.22 17.94 -4.19
CA LYS A 185 -48.38 17.06 -4.41
C LYS A 185 -49.36 17.72 -5.38
N ARG A 186 -50.00 16.88 -6.22
CA ARG A 186 -51.23 17.07 -7.05
C ARG A 186 -51.01 17.78 -8.39
N THR A 187 -51.68 17.43 -9.51
CA THR A 187 -53.04 16.86 -9.72
C THR A 187 -53.11 15.89 -10.92
N HIS A 188 -54.19 15.11 -10.91
CA HIS A 188 -54.69 14.14 -11.87
C HIS A 188 -55.60 14.84 -12.87
N GLU A 189 -55.38 14.69 -14.19
CA GLU A 189 -56.41 14.88 -15.23
C GLU A 189 -56.17 13.82 -16.31
N GLU A 190 -57.20 13.00 -16.53
CA GLU A 190 -57.36 12.05 -17.62
C GLU A 190 -57.95 12.81 -18.82
N GLU A 191 -57.45 12.61 -20.03
CA GLU A 191 -58.28 12.57 -21.24
C GLU A 191 -57.72 11.54 -22.22
N ASP A 192 -58.64 10.68 -22.67
CA ASP A 192 -58.50 9.62 -23.66
C ASP A 192 -58.20 10.16 -25.07
N ASP A 193 -57.41 9.45 -25.88
CA ASP A 193 -57.81 9.18 -27.26
C ASP A 193 -57.13 7.93 -27.86
N PHE A 194 -57.93 7.28 -28.71
CA PHE A 194 -57.85 5.97 -29.33
C PHE A 194 -56.70 5.77 -30.34
N GLY A 195 -56.25 4.51 -30.49
CA GLY A 195 -55.43 4.14 -31.66
C GLY A 195 -54.93 2.69 -31.70
N ASN A 196 -55.83 1.73 -31.94
CA ASN A 196 -55.58 0.33 -32.32
C ASN A 196 -54.43 0.14 -33.34
N MET A 197 -53.59 -0.89 -33.17
CA MET A 197 -53.50 -2.02 -34.13
C MET A 197 -52.60 -3.16 -33.60
N GLN A 198 -53.13 -4.38 -33.72
CA GLN A 198 -52.55 -5.66 -33.34
C GLN A 198 -51.56 -6.24 -34.38
N VAL A 199 -50.53 -6.93 -33.85
CA VAL A 199 -50.10 -8.32 -34.15
C VAL A 199 -49.84 -8.74 -35.60
N ALA A 200 -48.61 -9.20 -35.87
CA ALA A 200 -48.37 -10.46 -36.60
C ALA A 200 -46.90 -10.92 -36.48
N THR A 201 -46.70 -12.04 -35.79
CA THR A 201 -45.58 -12.98 -35.95
C THR A 201 -45.69 -13.71 -37.29
N ALA A 202 -44.57 -13.93 -37.99
CA ALA A 202 -44.40 -15.06 -38.90
C ALA A 202 -42.92 -15.43 -39.07
N GLN A 203 -42.61 -16.67 -38.71
CA GLN A 203 -41.40 -17.40 -39.07
C GLN A 203 -41.52 -17.96 -40.50
N ASN A 204 -40.35 -18.35 -41.02
CA ASN A 204 -40.06 -19.31 -42.10
C ASN A 204 -39.82 -18.75 -43.51
N GLY A 205 -38.57 -18.95 -43.93
CA GLY A 205 -38.01 -18.86 -45.28
C GLY A 205 -36.55 -19.29 -45.21
#